data_AF-A0A6L5FAI2-F1
#
_entry.id   AF-A0A6L5FAI2-F1
#
_cell.length_a   1.000
_cell.length_b   1.000
_cell.length_c   1.000
_cell.angle_alpha   90.00
_cell.angle_beta   90.00
_cell.angle_gamma   90.00
#
_symmetry.space_group_name_H-M   'P 1'
#
loop_
_entity.id
_entity.type
_entity.pdbx_description
1 polymer ?
#
loop_
_entity_poly.entity_id
_entity_poly.type
_entity_poly.pdbx_seq_one_letter_code
_entity_poly.pdbx_strand_id
1 'polypeptide(L)'
;MVGRGIRPVHEPGALREEIAAARREAASSFGDDRVMIERLIARPQHVEVQVFGDTHGQVVHLFERDCSIQRRHQKVMEETPSSSIDHVRRAEMCDMAVDAARAVNYIGAGTVEFIVDADTGGFFFLEMNTRLQVEHPVTS
;
A
#
# COMPACT_ATOMS: atom_id res chain seq x y z
N MET A 1 -5.65 1.56 3.08
CA MET A 1 -6.16 1.85 4.45
C MET A 1 -6.57 3.33 4.63
N VAL A 2 -7.82 3.63 5.02
CA VAL A 2 -8.25 5.00 5.37
C VAL A 2 -7.56 5.40 6.67
N GLY A 3 -6.64 6.38 6.62
CA GLY A 3 -5.69 6.71 7.71
C GLY A 3 -6.29 7.37 8.97
N ARG A 4 -7.37 6.82 9.52
CA ARG A 4 -7.84 7.11 10.88
C ARG A 4 -7.24 6.08 11.85
N GLY A 5 -6.74 6.55 13.00
CA GLY A 5 -6.15 5.69 14.03
C GLY A 5 -4.66 5.35 13.88
N ILE A 6 -3.93 5.98 12.95
CA ILE A 6 -2.46 5.80 12.80
C ILE A 6 -1.72 6.88 13.59
N ARG A 7 -0.74 6.47 14.40
CA ARG A 7 0.03 7.36 15.30
C ARG A 7 1.53 7.10 15.16
N PRO A 8 2.35 8.10 14.81
CA PRO A 8 3.80 7.93 14.76
C PRO A 8 4.38 7.92 16.19
N VAL A 9 5.29 6.98 16.46
CA VAL A 9 6.05 6.91 17.72
C VAL A 9 7.53 7.11 17.40
N HIS A 10 8.11 8.21 17.88
CA HIS A 10 9.51 8.58 17.59
C HIS A 10 10.51 8.13 18.65
N GLU A 11 10.04 7.77 19.85
CA GLU A 11 10.90 7.34 20.95
C GLU A 11 10.30 6.15 21.71
N PRO A 12 11.15 5.24 22.23
CA PRO A 12 10.67 4.05 22.95
C PRO A 12 9.81 4.36 24.18
N GLY A 13 10.06 5.49 24.86
CA GLY A 13 9.33 5.89 26.07
C GLY A 13 7.85 6.15 25.83
N ALA A 14 7.48 6.67 24.66
CA ALA A 14 6.10 7.01 24.30
C ALA A 14 5.28 5.79 23.86
N LEU A 15 5.92 4.68 23.49
CA LEU A 15 5.27 3.54 22.83
C LEU A 15 4.09 2.97 23.62
N ARG A 16 4.24 2.81 24.93
CA ARG A 16 3.21 2.18 25.77
C ARG A 16 1.94 3.04 25.86
N GLU A 17 2.12 4.35 25.95
CA GLU A 17 1.02 5.30 26.03
C GLU A 17 0.27 5.39 24.69
N GLU A 18 1.02 5.47 23.59
CA GLU A 18 0.44 5.54 22.24
C GLU A 18 -0.31 4.25 21.87
N ILE A 19 0.20 3.07 22.24
CA ILE A 19 -0.55 1.80 22.08
C ILE A 19 -1.86 1.86 22.86
N ALA A 20 -1.84 2.30 24.12
CA ALA A 20 -3.06 2.37 24.93
C ALA A 20 -4.08 3.37 24.36
N ALA A 21 -3.60 4.49 23.82
CA ALA A 21 -4.45 5.47 23.13
C ALA A 21 -5.05 4.90 21.83
N ALA A 22 -4.24 4.27 20.99
CA ALA A 22 -4.68 3.65 19.74
C ALA A 22 -5.73 2.56 19.97
N ARG A 23 -5.55 1.70 20.98
CA ARG A 23 -6.54 0.66 21.35
C ARG A 23 -7.90 1.26 21.73
N ARG A 24 -7.90 2.34 22.53
CA ARG A 24 -9.14 3.01 22.94
C ARG A 24 -9.88 3.61 21.74
N GLU A 25 -9.15 4.28 20.84
CA GLU A 25 -9.71 4.85 19.62
C GLU A 25 -10.26 3.78 18.68
N ALA A 26 -9.53 2.67 18.51
CA ALA A 26 -9.93 1.55 17.68
C ALA A 26 -11.21 0.88 18.23
N ALA A 27 -11.25 0.61 19.53
CA ALA A 27 -12.43 0.05 20.20
C ALA A 27 -13.66 0.96 20.05
N SER A 28 -13.50 2.28 20.23
CA SER A 28 -14.62 3.22 20.12
C SER A 28 -15.09 3.45 18.67
N SER A 29 -14.18 3.38 17.69
CA SER A 29 -14.50 3.73 16.30
C SER A 29 -14.90 2.51 15.45
N PHE A 30 -14.33 1.34 15.76
CA PHE A 30 -14.45 0.12 14.96
C PHE A 30 -14.98 -1.08 15.76
N GLY A 31 -15.11 -0.97 17.08
CA GLY A 31 -15.54 -2.08 17.94
C GLY A 31 -14.49 -3.18 18.15
N ASP A 32 -13.24 -2.93 17.73
CA ASP A 32 -12.11 -3.85 17.80
C ASP A 32 -10.86 -3.09 18.28
N ASP A 33 -10.18 -3.60 19.30
CA ASP A 33 -9.04 -2.94 19.93
C ASP A 33 -7.68 -3.46 19.43
N ARG A 34 -7.67 -4.36 18.44
CA ARG A 34 -6.43 -4.88 17.87
C ARG A 34 -5.66 -3.75 17.19
N VAL A 35 -4.35 -3.71 17.46
CA VAL A 35 -3.41 -2.74 16.88
C VAL A 35 -2.21 -3.47 16.28
N MET A 36 -1.65 -2.92 15.21
CA MET A 36 -0.43 -3.38 14.57
C MET A 36 0.64 -2.29 14.70
N ILE A 37 1.90 -2.70 14.79
CA ILE A 37 3.06 -1.79 14.82
C ILE A 37 3.86 -2.05 13.56
N GLU A 38 4.15 -0.99 12.83
CA GLU A 38 4.95 -1.02 11.61
C GLU A 38 6.10 -0.03 11.72
N ARG A 39 7.12 -0.22 10.87
CA ARG A 39 8.22 0.73 10.78
C ARG A 39 7.72 2.02 10.14
N LEU A 40 7.98 3.16 10.79
CA LEU A 40 7.66 4.48 10.25
C LEU A 40 8.65 4.86 9.14
N ILE A 41 8.13 5.05 7.91
CA ILE A 41 8.88 5.64 6.79
C ILE A 41 8.62 7.15 6.78
N ALA A 42 9.69 7.95 6.91
CA ALA A 42 9.56 9.40 7.10
C ALA A 42 9.15 10.16 5.83
N ARG A 43 9.65 9.72 4.65
CA ARG A 43 9.28 10.28 3.35
C ARG A 43 8.67 9.18 2.46
N PRO A 44 7.44 8.73 2.75
CA PRO A 44 6.81 7.66 2.00
C PRO A 44 6.29 8.17 0.65
N GLN A 45 6.57 7.42 -0.40
CA GLN A 45 5.88 7.48 -1.68
C GLN A 45 4.93 6.28 -1.75
N HIS A 46 3.67 6.53 -2.13
CA HIS A 46 2.67 5.48 -2.26
C HIS A 46 2.66 5.03 -3.72
N VAL A 47 3.00 3.77 -3.96
CA VAL A 47 3.03 3.20 -5.30
C VAL A 47 2.25 1.92 -5.31
N GLU A 48 1.50 1.69 -6.36
CA GLU A 48 0.64 0.52 -6.45
C GLU A 48 0.75 -0.16 -7.80
N VAL A 49 0.69 -1.49 -7.81
CA VAL A 49 0.79 -2.30 -9.02
C VAL A 49 -0.56 -2.92 -9.32
N GLN A 50 -1.04 -2.70 -10.54
CA GLN A 50 -2.25 -3.33 -11.03
C GLN A 50 -1.97 -4.79 -11.40
N VAL A 51 -2.75 -5.73 -10.86
CA VAL A 51 -2.67 -7.15 -11.22
C VAL A 51 -4.00 -7.69 -11.76
N PHE A 52 -3.90 -8.70 -12.62
CA PHE A 52 -5.03 -9.49 -13.13
C PHE A 52 -4.71 -10.97 -13.05
N GLY A 53 -5.57 -11.72 -12.37
CA GLY A 53 -5.48 -13.17 -12.28
C GLY A 53 -6.65 -13.87 -12.98
N ASP A 54 -6.40 -15.07 -13.53
CA ASP A 54 -7.41 -15.91 -14.16
C ASP A 54 -7.68 -17.21 -13.41
N THR A 55 -8.70 -17.96 -13.86
CA THR A 55 -9.08 -19.26 -13.28
C THR A 55 -8.11 -20.40 -13.63
N HIS A 56 -7.07 -20.12 -14.42
CA HIS A 56 -6.04 -21.07 -14.84
C HIS A 56 -4.71 -20.86 -14.07
N GLY A 57 -4.70 -19.93 -13.11
CA GLY A 57 -3.52 -19.61 -12.29
C GLY A 57 -2.53 -18.67 -12.98
N GLN A 58 -2.89 -18.07 -14.12
CA GLN A 58 -2.09 -17.01 -14.72
C GLN A 58 -2.34 -15.70 -13.99
N VAL A 59 -1.27 -14.96 -13.74
CA VAL A 59 -1.31 -13.62 -13.19
C VAL A 59 -0.36 -12.73 -13.97
N VAL A 60 -0.85 -11.56 -14.36
CA VAL A 60 -0.11 -10.51 -15.05
C VAL A 60 -0.22 -9.19 -14.29
N HIS A 61 0.70 -8.26 -14.55
CA HIS A 61 0.60 -6.89 -14.06
C HIS A 61 0.41 -5.90 -15.22
N LEU A 62 -0.20 -4.74 -14.93
CA LEU A 62 -0.30 -3.61 -15.85
C LEU A 62 0.49 -2.41 -15.30
N PHE A 63 1.76 -2.67 -14.98
CA PHE A 63 2.70 -1.71 -14.38
C PHE A 63 2.20 -1.07 -13.07
N GLU A 64 2.91 -0.05 -12.62
CA GLU A 64 2.63 0.71 -11.41
C GLU A 64 1.97 2.06 -11.68
N ARG A 65 1.26 2.56 -10.66
CA ARG A 65 0.75 3.92 -10.52
C ARG A 65 1.40 4.57 -9.31
N ASP A 66 1.90 5.80 -9.48
CA ASP A 66 2.29 6.65 -8.35
C ASP A 66 1.05 7.36 -7.81
N CYS A 67 0.74 7.13 -6.53
CA CYS A 67 -0.39 7.73 -5.83
C CYS A 67 0.07 8.58 -4.63
N SER A 68 1.30 9.08 -4.65
CA SER A 68 1.91 9.81 -3.53
C SER A 68 1.25 11.16 -3.25
N ILE A 69 0.63 11.78 -4.25
CA ILE A 69 -0.05 13.07 -4.09
C ILE A 69 -1.43 12.84 -3.46
N GLN A 70 -1.47 12.95 -2.12
CA GLN A 70 -2.68 12.74 -1.33
C GLN A 70 -3.06 14.00 -0.53
N ARG A 71 -4.36 14.27 -0.42
CA ARG A 71 -4.91 15.31 0.46
C ARG A 71 -5.90 14.66 1.41
N ARG A 72 -5.65 14.81 2.72
CA ARG A 72 -6.48 14.18 3.78
C ARG A 72 -6.68 12.66 3.54
N HIS A 73 -5.61 11.95 3.19
CA HIS A 73 -5.62 10.50 2.95
C HIS A 73 -6.50 10.07 1.77
N GLN A 74 -6.75 10.96 0.81
CA GLN A 74 -7.42 10.67 -0.45
C GLN A 74 -6.45 10.94 -1.60
N LYS A 75 -6.36 10.03 -2.58
CA LYS A 75 -5.58 10.20 -3.81
C LYS A 75 -6.11 11.42 -4.58
N VAL A 76 -5.23 12.36 -4.92
CA VAL A 76 -5.58 13.60 -5.64
C VAL A 76 -5.09 13.57 -7.08
N MET A 77 -3.94 12.95 -7.32
CA MET A 77 -3.34 12.80 -8.64
C MET A 77 -2.65 11.45 -8.70
N GLU A 78 -2.74 10.83 -9.87
CA GLU A 78 -2.14 9.53 -10.17
C GLU A 78 -1.38 9.64 -11.48
N GLU A 79 -0.14 9.15 -11.52
CA GLU A 79 0.67 9.09 -12.74
C GLU A 79 1.14 7.67 -13.03
N THR A 80 1.17 7.31 -14.32
CA THR A 80 1.76 6.07 -14.84
C THR A 80 2.59 6.37 -16.09
N PRO A 81 3.79 5.80 -16.21
CA PRO A 81 4.58 5.17 -15.14
C PRO A 81 5.13 6.22 -14.16
N SER A 82 5.49 5.82 -12.94
CA SER A 82 6.05 6.75 -11.94
C SER A 82 7.37 7.34 -12.42
N SER A 83 7.48 8.67 -12.44
CA SER A 83 8.72 9.37 -12.77
C SER A 83 9.79 9.20 -11.69
N SER A 84 9.38 8.84 -10.47
CA SER A 84 10.25 8.69 -9.32
C SER A 84 10.83 7.29 -9.16
N ILE A 85 10.45 6.33 -10.03
CA ILE A 85 10.85 4.92 -9.97
C ILE A 85 11.64 4.51 -11.21
N ASP A 86 12.87 4.05 -10.97
CA ASP A 86 13.71 3.49 -12.02
C ASP A 86 13.20 2.13 -12.52
N HIS A 87 13.69 1.72 -13.69
CA HIS A 87 13.24 0.50 -14.35
C HIS A 87 13.54 -0.79 -13.56
N VAL A 88 14.61 -0.83 -12.78
CA VAL A 88 15.01 -2.03 -12.03
C VAL A 88 14.03 -2.23 -10.88
N ARG A 89 13.82 -1.19 -10.08
CA ARG A 89 12.87 -1.23 -8.96
C ARG A 89 11.44 -1.46 -9.43
N ARG A 90 11.05 -0.86 -10.56
CA ARG A 90 9.74 -1.11 -11.18
C ARG A 90 9.53 -2.59 -11.47
N ALA A 91 10.51 -3.24 -12.09
CA ALA A 91 10.44 -4.67 -12.41
C ALA A 91 10.31 -5.51 -11.13
N GLU A 92 11.15 -5.25 -10.12
CA GLU A 92 11.10 -5.96 -8.83
C GLU A 92 9.75 -5.83 -8.13
N MET A 93 9.18 -4.62 -8.09
CA MET A 93 7.85 -4.38 -7.50
C MET A 93 6.74 -5.08 -8.28
N CYS A 94 6.80 -5.05 -9.61
CA CYS A 94 5.82 -5.70 -10.46
C CYS A 94 5.85 -7.23 -10.29
N ASP A 95 7.05 -7.82 -10.27
CA ASP A 95 7.24 -9.24 -10.03
C ASP A 95 6.73 -9.64 -8.64
N MET A 96 7.04 -8.86 -7.61
CA MET A 96 6.55 -9.10 -6.25
C MET A 96 5.03 -9.01 -6.15
N ALA A 97 4.40 -8.08 -6.87
CA ALA A 97 2.94 -7.96 -6.91
C ALA A 97 2.28 -9.18 -7.58
N VAL A 98 2.87 -9.65 -8.68
CA VAL A 98 2.42 -10.87 -9.37
C VAL A 98 2.57 -12.09 -8.46
N ASP A 99 3.71 -12.23 -7.78
CA ASP A 99 3.96 -13.35 -6.88
C ASP A 99 3.02 -13.33 -5.67
N ALA A 100 2.75 -12.16 -5.09
CA ALA A 100 1.76 -12.01 -4.02
C ALA A 100 0.35 -12.46 -4.46
N ALA A 101 -0.09 -12.03 -5.65
CA ALA A 101 -1.39 -12.43 -6.20
C ALA A 101 -1.45 -13.93 -6.55
N ARG A 102 -0.36 -14.51 -7.09
CA ARG A 102 -0.27 -15.97 -7.34
C ARG A 102 -0.34 -16.77 -6.05
N ALA A 103 0.34 -16.32 -4.99
CA ALA A 103 0.39 -17.01 -3.70
C ALA A 103 -1.01 -17.20 -3.07
N VAL A 104 -1.95 -16.33 -3.40
CA VAL A 104 -3.35 -16.41 -2.92
C VAL A 104 -4.34 -16.94 -3.97
N ASN A 105 -3.85 -17.44 -5.12
CA ASN A 105 -4.68 -17.86 -6.27
C ASN A 105 -5.68 -16.77 -6.68
N TYR A 106 -5.21 -15.53 -6.80
CA TYR A 106 -6.07 -14.38 -7.07
C TYR A 106 -6.77 -14.50 -8.44
N ILE A 107 -8.05 -14.15 -8.50
CA ILE A 107 -8.87 -14.15 -9.73
C ILE A 107 -9.53 -12.78 -9.86
N GLY A 108 -9.46 -12.19 -11.06
CA GLY A 108 -10.01 -10.87 -11.37
C GLY A 108 -8.97 -9.76 -11.28
N ALA A 109 -9.44 -8.52 -11.20
CA ALA A 109 -8.61 -7.32 -11.08
C ALA A 109 -8.33 -6.98 -9.61
N GLY A 110 -7.10 -6.64 -9.28
CA GLY A 110 -6.73 -6.21 -7.93
C GLY A 110 -5.51 -5.30 -7.96
N THR A 111 -5.23 -4.64 -6.85
CA THR A 111 -4.09 -3.73 -6.75
C THR A 111 -3.25 -4.11 -5.55
N VAL A 112 -1.94 -4.20 -5.76
CA VAL A 112 -0.96 -4.41 -4.68
C VAL A 112 -0.30 -3.08 -4.35
N GLU A 113 -0.48 -2.61 -3.13
CA GLU A 113 0.03 -1.31 -2.67
C GLU A 113 1.37 -1.48 -1.95
N PHE A 114 2.26 -0.54 -2.21
CA PHE A 114 3.61 -0.46 -1.67
C PHE A 114 3.88 0.92 -1.08
N ILE A 115 4.71 0.95 -0.05
CA ILE A 115 5.37 2.16 0.42
C ILE A 115 6.82 2.14 -0.05
N VAL A 116 7.24 3.17 -0.78
CA VAL A 116 8.62 3.40 -1.17
C VAL A 116 9.20 4.47 -0.25
N ASP A 117 10.36 4.18 0.34
CA ASP A 117 11.13 5.15 1.11
C ASP A 117 11.95 6.02 0.16
N ALA A 118 11.60 7.31 0.05
CA ALA A 118 12.29 8.23 -0.84
C ALA A 118 13.76 8.49 -0.47
N ASP A 119 14.19 8.14 0.75
CA ASP A 119 15.56 8.37 1.23
C ASP A 119 16.49 7.22 0.83
N THR A 120 15.99 5.99 0.97
CA THR A 120 16.77 4.77 0.75
C THR A 120 16.47 4.09 -0.58
N GLY A 121 15.33 4.41 -1.18
CA GLY A 121 14.80 3.74 -2.37
C GLY A 121 14.15 2.38 -2.10
N GLY A 122 14.21 1.88 -0.85
CA GLY A 122 13.61 0.60 -0.48
C GLY A 122 12.09 0.65 -0.54
N PHE A 123 11.45 -0.47 -0.92
CA PHE A 123 10.00 -0.59 -1.01
C PHE A 123 9.46 -1.72 -0.14
N PHE A 124 8.24 -1.56 0.35
CA PHE A 124 7.62 -2.45 1.33
C PHE A 124 6.16 -2.68 0.95
N PHE A 125 5.72 -3.95 0.94
CA PHE A 125 4.31 -4.29 0.78
C PHE A 125 3.49 -3.65 1.90
N LEU A 126 2.33 -3.09 1.53
CA LEU A 126 1.40 -2.49 2.47
C LEU A 126 0.09 -3.29 2.54
N GLU A 127 -0.65 -3.35 1.44
CA GLU A 127 -1.92 -4.07 1.37
C GLU A 127 -2.21 -4.54 -0.06
N MET A 128 -3.18 -5.45 -0.20
CA MET A 128 -3.75 -5.80 -1.48
C MET A 128 -5.24 -5.45 -1.46
N ASN A 129 -5.66 -4.60 -2.39
CA ASN A 129 -7.05 -4.30 -2.63
C ASN A 129 -7.64 -5.34 -3.61
N THR A 130 -8.46 -6.25 -3.09
CA THR A 130 -9.06 -7.38 -3.81
C THR A 130 -10.32 -7.01 -4.61
N ARG A 131 -10.38 -5.77 -5.09
CA ARG A 131 -11.51 -5.22 -5.82
C ARG A 131 -11.01 -4.27 -6.90
N LEU A 132 -11.81 -4.09 -7.93
CA LEU A 132 -11.63 -3.03 -8.91
C LEU A 132 -11.67 -1.68 -8.15
N GLN A 133 -10.58 -0.90 -8.19
CA GLN A 133 -10.55 0.40 -7.53
C GLN A 133 -11.22 1.50 -8.40
N VAL A 134 -11.42 2.70 -7.89
CA VAL A 134 -12.13 3.76 -8.64
C VAL A 134 -11.30 4.29 -9.83
N GLU A 135 -10.00 4.00 -9.80
CA GLU A 135 -8.93 4.52 -10.66
C GLU A 135 -8.58 3.67 -11.89
N HIS A 136 -9.30 2.58 -12.17
CA HIS A 136 -9.06 1.77 -13.38
C HIS A 136 -9.01 2.53 -14.73
N PRO A 137 -9.61 3.73 -14.92
CA PRO A 137 -9.45 4.46 -16.18
C PRO A 137 -8.02 4.96 -16.47
N VAL A 138 -7.14 5.09 -15.47
CA VAL A 138 -5.80 5.69 -15.66
C VAL A 138 -4.74 4.67 -16.14
N THR A 139 -5.10 3.40 -16.30
CA THR A 139 -4.15 2.36 -16.76
C THR A 139 -4.19 2.13 -18.28
N SER A 140 -4.59 3.15 -19.06
CA SER A 140 -4.63 3.11 -20.54
C SER A 140 -3.48 3.88 -21.17
#